data_AF-A0AA40F8J6-F1
#
_entry.id   AF-A0AA40F8J6-F1
#
_cell.length_a   1.000
_cell.length_b   1.000
_cell.length_c   1.000
_cell.angle_alpha   90.00
_cell.angle_beta   90.00
_cell.angle_gamma   90.00
#
_symmetry.space_group_name_H-M   'P 1'
#
loop_
_entity.id
_entity.type
_entity.pdbx_description
1 polymer ?
#
loop_
_entity_poly.entity_id
_entity_poly.type
_entity_poly.pdbx_seq_one_letter_code
_entity_poly.pdbx_strand_id
1 'polypeptide(L)'
;PVLKPAWLILTKIKRAVMYIGSTRPASRRKLAANSYDINFLLSWLQHRGQTIDFSGYPCANSLAKDRLYLATASLWKFWEEKQLGDFHLLRSVLTDDDQEIVISVDVPGSPEIKG
;
A
#
# COMPACT_ATOMS: atom_id res chain seq x y z
N PRO A 1 -20.81 -6.26 8.05
CA PRO A 1 -19.54 -6.38 8.82
C PRO A 1 -18.60 -5.20 8.52
N VAL A 2 -18.17 -4.47 9.56
CA VAL A 2 -17.16 -3.42 9.43
C VAL A 2 -15.78 -4.07 9.41
N LEU A 3 -14.98 -3.83 8.37
CA LEU A 3 -13.61 -4.34 8.29
C LEU A 3 -12.73 -3.66 9.35
N LYS A 4 -11.83 -4.42 9.98
CA LYS A 4 -10.82 -3.85 10.88
C LYS A 4 -9.96 -2.83 10.12
N PRO A 5 -9.62 -1.66 10.70
CA PRO A 5 -8.80 -0.64 10.04
C PRO A 5 -7.49 -1.19 9.45
N ALA A 6 -6.79 -2.06 10.18
CA ALA A 6 -5.57 -2.73 9.72
C ALA A 6 -5.75 -3.53 8.43
N TRP A 7 -6.93 -4.12 8.19
CA TRP A 7 -7.24 -4.85 6.96
C TRP A 7 -7.77 -3.94 5.85
N LEU A 8 -8.45 -2.85 6.22
CA LEU A 8 -8.96 -1.89 5.26
C LEU A 8 -7.81 -1.22 4.49
N ILE A 9 -6.69 -0.94 5.16
CA ILE A 9 -5.47 -0.42 4.54
C ILE A 9 -4.97 -1.35 3.43
N LEU A 10 -4.79 -2.63 3.73
CA LEU A 10 -4.34 -3.64 2.76
C LEU A 10 -5.29 -3.75 1.55
N THR A 11 -6.59 -3.62 1.77
CA THR A 11 -7.59 -3.57 0.67
C THR A 11 -7.41 -2.32 -0.21
N LYS A 12 -7.15 -1.16 0.40
CA LYS A 12 -6.95 0.10 -0.30
C LYS A 12 -5.63 0.12 -1.06
N ILE A 13 -4.55 -0.41 -0.48
CA ILE A 13 -3.24 -0.57 -1.13
C ILE A 13 -3.39 -1.41 -2.40
N LYS A 14 -4.02 -2.59 -2.30
CA LYS A 14 -4.30 -3.45 -3.47
C LYS A 14 -5.06 -2.73 -4.57
N ARG A 15 -5.99 -1.83 -4.21
CA ARG A 15 -6.74 -1.03 -5.19
C ARG A 15 -5.91 0.11 -5.78
N ALA A 16 -5.12 0.79 -4.96
CA ALA A 16 -4.26 1.89 -5.39
C ALA A 16 -3.28 1.44 -6.47
N VAL A 17 -2.59 0.32 -6.25
CA VAL A 17 -1.55 -0.16 -7.19
C VAL A 17 -2.09 -0.49 -8.58
N MET A 18 -3.37 -0.86 -8.71
CA MET A 18 -3.99 -1.10 -10.03
C MET A 18 -4.12 0.17 -10.89
N TYR A 19 -3.93 1.36 -10.30
CA TYR A 19 -4.07 2.64 -10.99
C TYR A 19 -2.73 3.37 -11.18
N ILE A 20 -1.63 2.83 -10.64
CA ILE A 20 -0.28 3.38 -10.85
C ILE A 20 0.05 3.34 -12.35
N GLY A 21 0.68 4.41 -12.85
CA GLY A 21 1.03 4.57 -14.27
C GLY A 21 -0.14 4.88 -15.21
N SER A 22 -1.38 4.92 -14.72
CA SER A 22 -2.53 5.19 -15.59
C SER A 22 -2.61 6.64 -16.06
N THR A 23 -2.73 6.85 -17.38
CA THR A 23 -2.95 8.17 -18.01
C THR A 23 -4.43 8.56 -18.10
N ARG A 24 -5.36 7.71 -17.64
CA ARG A 24 -6.81 8.01 -17.66
C ARG A 24 -7.20 8.90 -16.47
N PRO A 25 -7.90 10.05 -16.67
CA PRO A 25 -8.25 10.96 -15.58
C PRO A 25 -9.06 10.31 -14.45
N ALA A 26 -9.97 9.38 -14.77
CA ALA A 26 -10.76 8.66 -13.78
C ALA A 26 -9.89 7.75 -12.90
N SER A 27 -8.90 7.06 -13.48
CA SER A 27 -7.96 6.20 -12.74
C SER A 27 -7.04 7.02 -11.84
N ARG A 28 -6.52 8.16 -12.32
CA ARG A 28 -5.71 9.08 -11.48
C ARG A 28 -6.48 9.60 -10.28
N ARG A 29 -7.75 9.98 -10.45
CA ARG A 29 -8.61 10.38 -9.33
C ARG A 29 -8.82 9.25 -8.33
N LYS A 30 -9.00 8.00 -8.79
CA LYS A 30 -9.09 6.84 -7.91
C LYS A 30 -7.78 6.59 -7.16
N LEU A 31 -6.62 6.75 -7.81
CA LEU A 31 -5.32 6.63 -7.14
C LEU A 31 -5.16 7.67 -6.04
N ALA A 32 -5.48 8.94 -6.32
CA ALA A 32 -5.43 10.02 -5.34
C ALA A 32 -6.38 9.76 -4.16
N ALA A 33 -7.62 9.37 -4.43
CA ALA A 33 -8.59 9.04 -3.37
C ALA A 33 -8.14 7.86 -2.50
N ASN A 34 -7.61 6.78 -3.10
CA ASN A 34 -7.06 5.68 -2.30
C ASN A 34 -5.83 6.14 -1.50
N SER A 35 -4.96 6.97 -2.06
CA SER A 35 -3.78 7.46 -1.34
C SER A 35 -4.16 8.31 -0.13
N TYR A 36 -5.16 9.18 -0.28
CA TYR A 36 -5.73 9.96 0.84
C TYR A 36 -6.30 9.05 1.93
N ASP A 37 -7.13 8.08 1.55
CA ASP A 37 -7.72 7.12 2.50
C ASP A 37 -6.65 6.31 3.22
N ILE A 38 -5.61 5.86 2.51
CA ILE A 38 -4.51 5.10 3.09
C ILE A 38 -3.78 5.98 4.12
N ASN A 39 -3.36 7.19 3.76
CA ASN A 39 -2.67 8.10 4.70
C ASN A 39 -3.50 8.36 5.97
N PHE A 40 -4.80 8.61 5.82
CA PHE A 40 -5.69 8.79 6.96
C PHE A 40 -5.70 7.56 7.88
N LEU A 41 -5.82 6.36 7.31
CA LEU A 41 -5.83 5.11 8.08
C LEU A 41 -4.47 4.79 8.71
N LEU A 42 -3.37 5.08 8.03
CA LEU A 42 -2.02 4.90 8.58
C LEU A 42 -1.82 5.84 9.80
N SER A 43 -2.24 7.10 9.69
CA SER A 43 -2.19 8.05 10.80
C SER A 43 -3.04 7.58 11.97
N TRP A 44 -4.22 7.03 11.70
CA TRP A 44 -5.08 6.47 12.74
C TRP A 44 -4.42 5.27 13.47
N LEU A 45 -3.72 4.39 12.75
CA LEU A 45 -2.98 3.27 13.35
C LEU A 45 -1.81 3.77 14.20
N GLN A 46 -1.01 4.69 13.66
CA GLN A 46 0.15 5.27 14.34
C GLN A 46 -0.26 5.91 15.68
N HIS A 47 -1.29 6.75 15.69
CA HIS A 47 -1.81 7.39 16.90
C HIS A 47 -2.30 6.39 17.97
N ARG A 48 -2.57 5.14 17.59
CA ARG A 48 -3.03 4.08 18.49
C ARG A 48 -1.96 3.04 18.80
N GLY A 49 -0.73 3.23 18.34
CA GLY A 49 0.36 2.27 18.50
C GLY A 49 0.03 0.92 17.85
N GLN A 50 -0.71 0.92 16.74
CA GLN A 50 -1.10 -0.30 16.02
C GLN A 50 -0.31 -0.45 14.73
N THR A 51 -0.13 -1.70 14.30
CA THR A 51 0.52 -2.05 13.05
C THR A 51 -0.47 -2.59 12.02
N ILE A 52 -0.05 -2.60 10.76
CA ILE A 52 -0.74 -3.31 9.70
C ILE A 52 -0.64 -4.82 9.97
N ASP A 53 -1.75 -5.52 9.79
CA ASP A 53 -1.86 -6.95 10.09
C ASP A 53 -1.91 -7.77 8.79
N PHE A 54 -0.74 -8.08 8.23
CA PHE A 54 -0.63 -8.93 7.04
C PHE A 54 -1.03 -10.38 7.31
N SER A 55 -0.71 -10.89 8.50
CA SER A 55 -0.91 -12.31 8.86
C SER A 55 -2.37 -12.63 9.18
N GLY A 56 -3.07 -11.71 9.84
CA GLY A 56 -4.50 -11.83 10.14
C GLY A 56 -5.40 -11.36 9.01
N TYR A 57 -4.87 -10.72 7.95
CA TYR A 57 -5.66 -10.41 6.77
C TYR A 57 -6.18 -11.72 6.15
N PRO A 58 -7.50 -11.83 5.88
CA PRO A 58 -8.09 -13.03 5.31
C PRO A 58 -7.58 -13.28 3.88
N CYS A 59 -6.44 -13.96 3.79
CA CYS A 59 -5.78 -14.43 2.59
C CYS A 59 -6.17 -15.89 2.37
N ALA A 60 -6.64 -16.25 1.16
CA ALA A 60 -7.02 -17.63 0.86
C ALA A 60 -5.81 -18.61 0.86
N ASN A 61 -4.58 -18.10 0.75
CA ASN A 61 -3.32 -18.86 0.75
C ASN A 61 -2.09 -17.92 0.84
N SER A 62 -0.88 -18.52 0.94
CA SER A 62 0.42 -17.82 0.95
C SER A 62 0.62 -16.88 -0.25
N LEU A 63 0.24 -17.32 -1.46
CA LEU A 63 0.32 -16.49 -2.67
C LEU A 63 -0.49 -15.18 -2.57
N ALA A 64 -1.57 -15.16 -1.79
CA ALA A 64 -2.31 -13.93 -1.55
C ALA A 64 -1.58 -12.97 -0.61
N LYS A 65 -0.77 -13.48 0.33
CA LYS A 65 0.08 -12.69 1.22
C LYS A 65 1.27 -12.08 0.45
N ASP A 66 1.92 -12.85 -0.43
CA ASP A 66 3.01 -12.34 -1.27
C ASP A 66 2.56 -11.17 -2.15
N ARG A 67 1.34 -11.25 -2.69
CA ARG A 67 0.72 -10.15 -3.46
C ARG A 67 0.42 -8.91 -2.62
N LEU A 68 0.20 -9.05 -1.31
CA LEU A 68 0.04 -7.91 -0.41
C LEU A 68 1.37 -7.22 -0.17
N TYR A 69 2.44 -7.98 0.06
CA TYR A 69 3.78 -7.42 0.16
C TYR A 69 4.19 -6.72 -1.13
N LEU A 70 3.98 -7.35 -2.28
CA LEU A 70 4.26 -6.73 -3.58
C LEU A 70 3.45 -5.44 -3.78
N ALA A 71 2.15 -5.43 -3.48
CA ALA A 71 1.35 -4.22 -3.60
C ALA A 71 1.82 -3.11 -2.65
N THR A 72 2.24 -3.47 -1.43
CA THR A 72 2.75 -2.51 -0.46
C THR A 72 4.08 -1.92 -0.94
N ALA A 73 4.99 -2.75 -1.45
CA ALA A 73 6.26 -2.33 -2.03
C ALA A 73 6.07 -1.44 -3.28
N SER A 74 5.14 -1.79 -4.18
CA SER A 74 4.81 -0.96 -5.34
C SER A 74 4.27 0.41 -4.95
N LEU A 75 3.39 0.47 -3.95
CA LEU A 75 2.86 1.75 -3.48
C LEU A 75 3.96 2.59 -2.83
N TRP A 76 4.80 1.97 -2.00
CA TRP A 76 5.94 2.61 -1.37
C TRP A 76 6.85 3.27 -2.41
N LYS A 77 7.34 2.50 -3.39
CA LYS A 77 8.24 3.03 -4.42
C LYS A 77 7.59 4.15 -5.22
N PHE A 78 6.32 3.99 -5.59
CA PHE A 78 5.58 5.04 -6.29
C PHE A 78 5.49 6.34 -5.48
N TRP A 79 5.21 6.23 -4.19
CA TRP A 79 5.15 7.39 -3.28
C TRP A 79 6.51 8.05 -3.09
N GLU A 80 7.56 7.27 -2.91
CA GLU A 80 8.94 7.73 -2.83
C GLU A 80 9.37 8.47 -4.11
N GLU A 81 9.20 7.85 -5.28
CA GLU A 81 9.58 8.41 -6.59
C GLU A 81 8.83 9.70 -6.93
N LYS A 82 7.55 9.77 -6.59
CA LYS A 82 6.70 10.93 -6.91
C LYS A 82 6.69 11.99 -5.81
N GLN A 83 7.36 11.74 -4.68
CA GLN A 83 7.23 12.55 -3.47
C GLN A 83 5.75 12.77 -3.10
N LEU A 84 4.97 11.70 -3.21
CA LEU A 84 3.53 11.67 -2.92
C LEU A 84 3.25 10.76 -1.73
N GLY A 85 2.17 11.04 -1.00
CA GLY A 85 1.83 10.23 0.16
C GLY A 85 2.82 10.40 1.32
N ASP A 86 2.67 9.57 2.36
CA ASP A 86 3.59 9.57 3.50
C ASP A 86 4.18 8.15 3.69
N PHE A 87 5.27 7.88 2.98
CA PHE A 87 5.96 6.60 3.05
C PHE A 87 6.63 6.38 4.41
N HIS A 88 7.03 7.45 5.11
CA HIS A 88 7.53 7.35 6.48
C HIS A 88 6.43 6.90 7.45
N LEU A 89 5.21 7.40 7.26
CA LEU A 89 4.06 6.96 8.02
C LEU A 89 3.71 5.49 7.72
N LEU A 90 3.75 5.07 6.45
CA LEU A 90 3.60 3.66 6.07
C LEU A 90 4.65 2.80 6.77
N ARG A 91 5.92 3.21 6.75
CA ARG A 91 7.00 2.52 7.48
C ARG A 91 6.69 2.35 8.96
N SER A 92 6.25 3.41 9.61
CA SER A 92 6.07 3.45 11.07
C SER A 92 5.00 2.49 11.61
N VAL A 93 4.12 1.98 10.74
CA VAL A 93 3.05 1.05 11.09
C VAL A 93 3.26 -0.36 10.53
N LEU A 94 4.43 -0.64 9.95
CA LEU A 94 4.86 -1.99 9.61
C LEU A 94 5.67 -2.56 10.78
N THR A 95 5.53 -3.87 11.03
CA THR A 95 6.46 -4.58 11.92
C THR A 95 7.86 -4.63 11.29
N ASP A 96 8.91 -4.86 12.09
CA ASP A 96 10.28 -4.91 11.57
C ASP A 96 10.44 -6.01 10.50
N ASP A 97 9.86 -7.19 10.73
CA ASP A 97 9.83 -8.30 9.76
C ASP A 97 9.11 -7.90 8.46
N ASP A 98 7.95 -7.25 8.56
CA ASP A 98 7.20 -6.81 7.39
C ASP A 98 7.94 -5.71 6.62
N GLN A 99 8.66 -4.82 7.31
CA GLN A 99 9.51 -3.79 6.67
C GLN A 99 10.61 -4.45 5.85
N GLU A 100 11.32 -5.42 6.42
CA GLU A 100 12.40 -6.14 5.74
C GLU A 100 11.89 -6.82 4.47
N ILE A 101 10.72 -7.46 4.53
CA ILE A 101 10.08 -8.06 3.36
C ILE A 101 9.72 -6.99 2.33
N VAL A 102 9.00 -5.92 2.72
CA VAL A 102 8.56 -4.86 1.78
C VAL A 102 9.74 -4.19 1.07
N ILE A 103 10.85 -3.96 1.77
CA ILE A 103 12.04 -3.31 1.21
C ILE A 103 12.82 -4.26 0.29
N SER A 104 12.83 -5.56 0.60
CA SER A 104 13.54 -6.57 -0.21
C SER A 104 12.78 -7.04 -1.44
N VAL A 105 11.46 -6.78 -1.52
CA VAL A 105 10.66 -7.13 -2.70
C VAL A 105 11.14 -6.37 -3.93
N ASP A 106 11.57 -7.12 -4.93
CA ASP A 106 11.79 -6.59 -6.27
C ASP A 106 10.44 -6.19 -6.89
N VAL A 107 10.34 -4.93 -7.29
CA VAL A 107 9.11 -4.39 -7.88
C VAL A 107 9.41 -4.19 -9.35
N PRO A 108 8.78 -4.97 -10.26
CA PRO A 108 8.95 -4.78 -11.68
C PRO A 108 8.60 -3.34 -12.05
N GLY A 109 9.52 -2.66 -12.73
CA GLY A 109 9.44 -1.24 -13.04
C GLY A 109 8.07 -0.85 -13.59
N SER A 110 7.53 0.25 -13.06
CA SER A 110 6.38 0.93 -13.66
C SER A 110 6.60 1.01 -15.17
N PRO A 111 5.63 0.63 -16.02
CA PRO A 111 5.81 0.70 -17.46
C PRO A 111 6.22 2.13 -17.83
N GLU A 112 7.37 2.26 -18.51
CA GLU A 112 7.79 3.50 -19.12
C GLU A 112 6.61 4.06 -19.92
N ILE A 113 6.08 5.19 -19.46
CA ILE A 113 5.16 5.98 -20.28
C ILE A 113 6.05 6.57 -21.38
N LYS A 114 6.14 5.89 -22.51
CA LYS A 114 6.63 6.48 -23.76
C LYS A 114 5.74 7.70 -24.03
N GLY A 115 6.39 8.86 -24.14
CA GLY A 115 5.77 10.17 -24.30
C GLY A 115 4.96 10.34 -25.57
#